data_AF-A0A2D8MA45-F1
#
_entry.id   AF-A0A2D8MA45-F1
#
_cell.length_a   1.000
_cell.length_b   1.000
_cell.length_c   1.000
_cell.angle_alpha   90.00
_cell.angle_beta   90.00
_cell.angle_gamma   90.00
#
_symmetry.space_group_name_H-M   'P 1'
#
loop_
_entity.id
_entity.type
_entity.pdbx_description
1 polymer ?
#
loop_
_entity_poly.entity_id
_entity_poly.type
_entity_poly.pdbx_seq_one_letter_code
_entity_poly.pdbx_strand_id
1 'polypeptide(L)'
;MTPAMSEGLWHALQDGNRWWPTYHPRRTDVLSWRHAAAILLREVDPEPIFAALPDLFEAIYDQSADAICDRLSGTERLTWAIWFDIWLEHFDHWNDPVRQLVEQHCIGPDAKHLAEMLTRLDGASFCDFVLDAYDQDVINRAAFQTALNGEQLPILKLSGTGWPFERLAFSYYERFCVELDQEPDAAPQPMSALDFNRAGHPNVYREDAA
;
A
#
# COMPACT_ATOMS: atom_id res chain seq x y z
N MET A 1 -14.54 -5.87 36.54
CA MET A 1 -14.00 -4.91 35.55
C MET A 1 -14.49 -5.38 34.19
N THR A 2 -15.23 -4.51 33.50
CA THR A 2 -16.21 -4.85 32.45
C THR A 2 -15.58 -5.00 31.05
N PRO A 3 -15.52 -6.22 30.49
CA PRO A 3 -15.07 -6.47 29.10
C PRO A 3 -16.06 -5.93 28.05
N ALA A 4 -17.32 -5.73 28.43
CA ALA A 4 -18.39 -5.31 27.53
C ALA A 4 -18.28 -3.85 27.03
N MET A 5 -17.49 -3.00 27.69
CA MET A 5 -17.33 -1.59 27.28
C MET A 5 -16.29 -1.43 26.16
N SER A 6 -15.23 -2.25 26.15
CA SER A 6 -14.15 -2.15 25.16
C SER A 6 -14.56 -2.70 23.80
N GLU A 7 -15.34 -3.79 23.76
CA GLU A 7 -15.90 -4.30 22.50
C GLU A 7 -16.83 -3.27 21.85
N GLY A 8 -17.63 -2.56 22.66
CA GLY A 8 -18.51 -1.49 22.16
C GLY A 8 -17.77 -0.31 21.54
N LEU A 9 -16.64 0.12 22.15
CA LEU A 9 -15.83 1.22 21.59
C LEU A 9 -15.12 0.80 20.30
N TRP A 10 -14.58 -0.41 20.24
CA TRP A 10 -13.86 -0.90 19.05
C TRP A 10 -14.80 -1.03 17.85
N HIS A 11 -16.00 -1.58 18.05
CA HIS A 11 -17.03 -1.62 17.02
C HIS A 11 -17.46 -0.22 16.58
N ALA A 12 -17.59 0.74 17.50
CA ALA A 12 -17.93 2.12 17.16
C ALA A 12 -16.83 2.85 16.38
N LEU A 13 -15.56 2.46 16.54
CA LEU A 13 -14.43 3.02 15.76
C LEU A 13 -14.31 2.38 14.38
N GLN A 14 -14.69 1.12 14.26
CA GLN A 14 -14.72 0.37 13.00
C GLN A 14 -15.91 0.77 12.12
N ASP A 15 -17.09 0.96 12.72
CA ASP A 15 -18.33 1.16 11.97
C ASP A 15 -18.27 2.41 11.09
N GLY A 16 -18.53 2.22 9.80
CA GLY A 16 -18.45 3.28 8.79
C GLY A 16 -17.05 3.84 8.49
N ASN A 17 -15.98 3.33 9.13
CA ASN A 17 -14.61 3.80 8.88
C ASN A 17 -14.01 3.12 7.64
N ARG A 18 -13.95 3.84 6.53
CA ARG A 18 -13.42 3.34 5.25
C ARG A 18 -11.91 3.11 5.24
N TRP A 19 -11.19 3.59 6.26
CA TRP A 19 -9.76 3.34 6.45
C TRP A 19 -9.48 2.12 7.33
N TRP A 20 -10.52 1.46 7.86
CA TRP A 20 -10.34 0.37 8.80
C TRP A 20 -9.64 -0.82 8.12
N PRO A 21 -8.50 -1.30 8.66
CA PRO A 21 -7.74 -2.36 8.02
C PRO A 21 -8.50 -3.68 8.05
N THR A 22 -8.31 -4.51 7.02
CA THR A 22 -8.92 -5.84 6.99
C THR A 22 -8.33 -6.71 8.09
N TYR A 23 -9.18 -7.23 8.99
CA TYR A 23 -8.72 -8.19 9.98
C TYR A 23 -8.39 -9.52 9.30
N HIS A 24 -7.12 -9.72 8.97
CA HIS A 24 -6.59 -11.03 8.67
C HIS A 24 -5.82 -11.51 9.92
N PRO A 25 -6.11 -12.70 10.48
CA PRO A 25 -5.45 -13.23 11.68
C PRO A 25 -3.92 -13.38 11.61
N ARG A 26 -3.32 -13.14 10.43
CA ARG A 26 -1.87 -13.12 10.18
C ARG A 26 -1.34 -11.77 9.70
N ARG A 27 -2.23 -10.78 9.51
CA ARG A 27 -1.90 -9.47 8.93
C ARG A 27 -2.07 -8.31 9.88
N THR A 28 -2.82 -8.42 10.97
CA THR A 28 -3.07 -7.25 11.83
C THR A 28 -3.27 -7.67 13.27
N ASP A 29 -2.32 -7.29 14.13
CA ASP A 29 -2.59 -7.25 15.57
C ASP A 29 -3.62 -6.15 15.87
N VAL A 30 -4.50 -6.40 16.84
CA VAL A 30 -5.56 -5.45 17.26
C VAL A 30 -4.97 -4.10 17.75
N LEU A 31 -3.69 -4.08 18.14
CA LEU A 31 -2.95 -2.88 18.54
C LEU A 31 -1.94 -2.41 17.49
N SER A 32 -2.16 -2.70 16.20
CA SER A 32 -1.25 -2.27 15.13
C SER A 32 -1.33 -0.76 14.85
N TRP A 33 -0.23 -0.20 14.34
CA TRP A 33 -0.18 1.19 13.87
C TRP A 33 -1.22 1.48 12.79
N ARG A 34 -1.63 0.46 12.01
CA ARG A 34 -2.67 0.57 10.97
C ARG A 34 -4.03 0.93 11.56
N HIS A 35 -4.38 0.38 12.73
CA HIS A 35 -5.61 0.78 13.43
C HIS A 35 -5.51 2.21 13.97
N ALA A 36 -4.36 2.61 14.49
CA ALA A 36 -4.14 4.00 14.92
C ALA A 36 -4.27 4.97 13.74
N ALA A 37 -3.67 4.65 12.58
CA ALA A 37 -3.78 5.43 11.36
C ALA A 37 -5.24 5.52 10.88
N ALA A 38 -5.97 4.40 10.89
CA ALA A 38 -7.39 4.37 10.53
C ALA A 38 -8.27 5.24 11.44
N ILE A 39 -7.97 5.27 12.75
CA ILE A 39 -8.68 6.14 13.69
C ILE A 39 -8.38 7.62 13.37
N LEU A 40 -7.12 7.97 13.14
CA LEU A 40 -6.71 9.35 12.82
C LEU A 40 -7.24 9.84 11.46
N LEU A 41 -7.43 8.92 10.50
CA LEU A 41 -7.97 9.22 9.18
C LEU A 41 -9.49 9.10 9.09
N ARG A 42 -10.20 8.76 10.17
CA ARG A 42 -11.64 8.45 10.13
C ARG A 42 -12.49 9.54 9.49
N GLU A 43 -12.11 10.81 9.65
CA GLU A 43 -12.81 11.97 9.09
C GLU A 43 -12.28 12.42 7.73
N VAL A 44 -11.21 11.79 7.23
CA VAL A 44 -10.66 12.05 5.90
C VAL A 44 -11.45 11.24 4.89
N ASP A 45 -12.09 11.91 3.94
CA ASP A 45 -12.75 11.24 2.82
C ASP A 45 -11.71 10.57 1.91
N PRO A 46 -11.74 9.24 1.74
CA PRO A 46 -10.79 8.56 0.88
C PRO A 46 -11.13 8.67 -0.61
N GLU A 47 -12.34 9.10 -1.02
CA GLU A 47 -12.71 9.16 -2.44
C GLU A 47 -11.72 9.91 -3.34
N PRO A 48 -11.29 11.15 -3.03
CA PRO A 48 -10.34 11.86 -3.88
C PRO A 48 -8.96 11.17 -3.94
N ILE A 49 -8.55 10.51 -2.86
CA ILE A 49 -7.30 9.75 -2.81
C ILE A 49 -7.43 8.53 -3.72
N PHE A 50 -8.48 7.73 -3.53
CA PHE A 50 -8.73 6.51 -4.31
C PHE A 50 -8.91 6.77 -5.80
N ALA A 51 -9.52 7.90 -6.16
CA ALA A 51 -9.66 8.33 -7.56
C ALA A 51 -8.32 8.70 -8.21
N ALA A 52 -7.35 9.18 -7.43
CA ALA A 52 -6.01 9.57 -7.92
C ALA A 52 -5.01 8.40 -7.96
N LEU A 53 -5.26 7.31 -7.22
CA LEU A 53 -4.33 6.17 -7.16
C LEU A 53 -4.02 5.54 -8.54
N PRO A 54 -5.00 5.29 -9.45
CA PRO A 54 -4.70 4.70 -10.76
C PRO A 54 -3.66 5.49 -11.54
N ASP A 55 -3.88 6.79 -11.75
CA ASP A 55 -2.95 7.65 -12.49
C ASP A 55 -1.59 7.76 -11.78
N LEU A 56 -1.60 7.80 -10.43
CA LEU A 56 -0.37 7.83 -9.64
C LEU A 56 0.48 6.57 -9.86
N PHE A 57 -0.13 5.39 -9.84
CA PHE A 57 0.59 4.12 -9.99
C PHE A 57 1.00 3.83 -11.44
N GLU A 58 0.26 4.31 -12.44
CA GLU A 58 0.75 4.31 -13.83
C GLU A 58 2.00 5.19 -13.97
N ALA A 59 2.07 6.35 -13.31
CA ALA A 59 3.28 7.17 -13.33
C ALA A 59 4.47 6.50 -12.61
N ILE A 60 4.22 5.78 -11.51
CA ILE A 60 5.25 4.99 -10.83
C ILE A 60 5.72 3.83 -11.72
N TYR A 61 4.79 3.16 -12.41
CA TYR A 61 5.08 2.11 -13.39
C TYR A 61 6.05 2.60 -14.47
N ASP A 62 5.73 3.72 -15.12
CA ASP A 62 6.58 4.29 -16.17
C ASP A 62 7.99 4.61 -15.64
N GLN A 63 8.10 5.18 -14.45
CA GLN A 63 9.40 5.48 -13.82
C GLN A 63 10.19 4.21 -13.48
N SER A 64 9.50 3.16 -13.01
CA SER A 64 10.12 1.85 -12.75
C SER A 64 10.64 1.21 -14.05
N ALA A 65 9.84 1.26 -15.12
CA ALA A 65 10.20 0.75 -16.44
C ALA A 65 11.43 1.48 -17.02
N ASP A 66 11.47 2.81 -16.92
CA ASP A 66 12.61 3.63 -17.33
C ASP A 66 13.88 3.25 -16.53
N ALA A 67 13.76 3.16 -15.20
CA ALA A 67 14.86 2.78 -14.33
C ALA A 67 15.40 1.38 -14.62
N ILE A 68 14.54 0.43 -15.00
CA ILE A 68 14.95 -0.91 -15.42
C ILE A 68 15.69 -0.86 -16.75
N CYS A 69 15.18 -0.11 -17.73
CA CYS A 69 15.85 0.05 -19.03
C CYS A 69 17.25 0.65 -18.88
N ASP A 70 17.43 1.58 -17.94
CA ASP A 70 18.73 2.20 -17.64
C ASP A 70 19.70 1.25 -16.93
N ARG A 71 19.18 0.37 -16.04
CA ARG A 71 20.01 -0.54 -15.22
C ARG A 71 20.34 -1.85 -15.92
N LEU A 72 19.40 -2.43 -16.67
CA LEU A 72 19.61 -3.70 -17.36
C LEU A 72 20.27 -3.45 -18.71
N SER A 73 21.49 -3.99 -18.87
CA SER A 73 22.23 -3.91 -20.13
C SER A 73 21.70 -4.90 -21.18
N GLY A 74 20.47 -4.67 -21.67
CA GLY A 74 19.86 -5.20 -22.90
C GLY A 74 19.74 -6.73 -23.08
N THR A 75 20.43 -7.53 -22.28
CA THR A 75 20.57 -8.98 -22.44
C THR A 75 20.25 -9.75 -21.17
N GLU A 76 20.09 -9.06 -20.04
CA GLU A 76 19.69 -9.65 -18.77
C GLU A 76 18.17 -9.81 -18.72
N ARG A 77 17.72 -11.02 -18.36
CA ARG A 77 16.31 -11.30 -18.09
C ARG A 77 15.87 -10.53 -16.86
N LEU A 78 14.73 -9.85 -16.95
CA LEU A 78 14.13 -9.18 -15.81
C LEU A 78 13.52 -10.22 -14.85
N THR A 79 13.97 -10.20 -13.60
CA THR A 79 13.42 -11.06 -12.53
C THR A 79 12.51 -10.27 -11.62
N TRP A 80 11.60 -10.96 -10.93
CA TRP A 80 10.76 -10.35 -9.89
C TRP A 80 11.56 -9.58 -8.84
N ALA A 81 12.70 -10.12 -8.39
CA ALA A 81 13.51 -9.48 -7.35
C ALA A 81 14.05 -8.11 -7.81
N ILE A 82 14.54 -8.02 -9.05
CA ILE A 82 15.06 -6.77 -9.63
C ILE A 82 13.92 -5.74 -9.76
N TRP A 83 12.76 -6.17 -10.27
CA TRP A 83 11.59 -5.30 -10.39
C TRP A 83 11.16 -4.78 -9.01
N PHE A 84 11.04 -5.67 -8.03
CA PHE A 84 10.53 -5.32 -6.72
C PHE A 84 11.48 -4.40 -5.94
N ASP A 85 12.79 -4.59 -6.07
CA ASP A 85 13.78 -3.69 -5.48
C ASP A 85 13.64 -2.27 -6.04
N ILE A 86 13.51 -2.11 -7.36
CA ILE A 86 13.30 -0.80 -8.00
C ILE A 86 11.96 -0.19 -7.58
N TRP A 87 10.92 -1.01 -7.54
CA TRP A 87 9.59 -0.59 -7.09
C TRP A 87 9.62 0.00 -5.67
N LEU A 88 10.36 -0.63 -4.76
CA LEU A 88 10.48 -0.18 -3.36
C LEU A 88 11.17 1.18 -3.23
N GLU A 89 12.10 1.51 -4.12
CA GLU A 89 12.83 2.80 -4.08
C GLU A 89 11.89 4.01 -4.20
N HIS A 90 10.75 3.87 -4.88
CA HIS A 90 9.73 4.93 -4.98
C HIS A 90 9.11 5.30 -3.62
N PHE A 91 9.24 4.44 -2.61
CA PHE A 91 8.66 4.61 -1.29
C PHE A 91 9.72 4.91 -0.22
N ASP A 92 10.98 5.09 -0.62
CA ASP A 92 12.08 5.38 0.31
C ASP A 92 12.17 6.89 0.66
N HIS A 93 11.50 7.21 1.78
CA HIS A 93 11.89 8.21 2.80
C HIS A 93 11.59 9.71 2.64
N TRP A 94 11.25 10.27 1.48
CA TRP A 94 10.73 11.66 1.45
C TRP A 94 9.87 12.00 0.24
N ASN A 95 10.10 11.34 -0.90
CA ASN A 95 9.33 11.56 -2.12
C ASN A 95 8.30 10.44 -2.39
N ASP A 96 7.83 9.76 -1.34
CA ASP A 96 6.78 8.75 -1.44
C ASP A 96 5.49 9.40 -1.97
N PRO A 97 5.09 9.09 -3.21
CA PRO A 97 3.99 9.78 -3.86
C PRO A 97 2.64 9.52 -3.16
N VAL A 98 2.50 8.35 -2.53
CA VAL A 98 1.26 7.98 -1.82
C VAL A 98 1.15 8.73 -0.50
N ARG A 99 2.25 8.90 0.24
CA ARG A 99 2.26 9.76 1.44
C ARG A 99 1.91 11.20 1.11
N GLN A 100 2.53 11.76 0.07
CA GLN A 100 2.26 13.14 -0.36
C GLN A 100 0.79 13.32 -0.76
N LEU A 101 0.22 12.34 -1.47
CA LEU A 101 -1.21 12.35 -1.81
C LEU A 101 -2.07 12.36 -0.54
N VAL A 102 -1.86 11.44 0.41
CA VAL A 102 -2.66 11.37 1.63
C VAL A 102 -2.49 12.63 2.50
N GLU A 103 -1.26 13.15 2.62
CA GLU A 103 -0.94 14.36 3.38
C GLU A 103 -1.77 15.56 2.92
N GLN A 104 -1.98 15.74 1.61
CA GLN A 104 -2.77 16.84 1.04
C GLN A 104 -4.23 16.85 1.51
N HIS A 105 -4.76 15.69 1.92
CA HIS A 105 -6.12 15.53 2.41
C HIS A 105 -6.22 15.52 3.95
N CYS A 106 -5.09 15.54 4.65
CA CYS A 106 -5.03 15.54 6.12
C CYS A 106 -5.26 16.95 6.71
N ILE A 107 -6.50 17.46 6.59
CA ILE A 107 -6.85 18.83 7.00
C ILE A 107 -7.31 18.92 8.47
N GLY A 108 -8.03 17.89 8.93
CA GLY A 108 -8.58 17.80 10.29
C GLY A 108 -7.49 17.67 11.37
N PRO A 109 -7.82 17.97 12.65
CA PRO A 109 -6.83 17.97 13.73
C PRO A 109 -6.16 16.60 13.93
N ASP A 110 -6.93 15.51 13.91
CA ASP A 110 -6.39 14.15 14.06
C ASP A 110 -5.57 13.73 12.82
N ALA A 111 -6.07 14.04 11.63
CA ALA A 111 -5.38 13.72 10.38
C ALA A 111 -4.05 14.50 10.23
N LYS A 112 -3.98 15.74 10.68
CA LYS A 112 -2.73 16.52 10.73
C LYS A 112 -1.67 15.86 11.60
N HIS A 113 -2.08 15.25 12.72
CA HIS A 113 -1.14 14.52 13.56
C HIS A 113 -0.56 13.30 12.83
N LEU A 114 -1.38 12.58 12.05
CA LEU A 114 -0.87 11.51 11.21
C LEU A 114 0.07 12.05 10.13
N ALA A 115 -0.27 13.15 9.45
CA ALA A 115 0.56 13.78 8.42
C ALA A 115 1.97 14.08 8.94
N GLU A 116 2.09 14.66 10.14
CA GLU A 116 3.38 14.92 10.81
C GLU A 116 4.20 13.65 11.08
N MET A 117 3.54 12.50 11.17
CA MET A 117 4.17 11.20 11.43
C MET A 117 4.44 10.37 10.17
N LEU A 118 3.89 10.72 9.00
CA LEU A 118 3.99 9.90 7.78
C LEU A 118 5.44 9.61 7.38
N THR A 119 6.33 10.58 7.54
CA THR A 119 7.77 10.43 7.24
C THR A 119 8.47 9.40 8.12
N ARG A 120 7.91 9.07 9.29
CA ARG A 120 8.44 8.09 10.24
C ARG A 120 7.94 6.67 9.97
N LEU A 121 6.86 6.53 9.19
CA LEU A 121 6.35 5.24 8.79
C LEU A 121 7.30 4.60 7.77
N ASP A 122 7.15 3.30 7.54
CA ASP A 122 7.75 2.64 6.38
C ASP A 122 6.89 2.86 5.12
N GLY A 123 7.51 3.14 3.97
CA GLY A 123 6.83 3.63 2.76
C GLY A 123 5.91 2.60 2.15
N ALA A 124 6.50 1.43 1.88
CA ALA A 124 5.77 0.27 1.39
C ALA A 124 4.65 -0.14 2.36
N SER A 125 4.93 -0.13 3.67
CA SER A 125 3.94 -0.45 4.70
C SER A 125 2.76 0.53 4.74
N PHE A 126 3.04 1.83 4.62
CA PHE A 126 1.99 2.86 4.54
C PHE A 126 1.19 2.77 3.24
N CYS A 127 1.88 2.59 2.11
CA CYS A 127 1.25 2.40 0.81
C CYS A 127 0.31 1.18 0.82
N ASP A 128 0.76 0.06 1.40
CA ASP A 128 -0.07 -1.12 1.58
C ASP A 128 -1.32 -0.86 2.43
N PHE A 129 -1.22 -0.04 3.48
CA PHE A 129 -2.37 0.39 4.27
C PHE A 129 -3.42 1.14 3.44
N VAL A 130 -2.97 2.07 2.59
CA VAL A 130 -3.86 2.81 1.67
C VAL A 130 -4.48 1.85 0.65
N LEU A 131 -3.68 0.93 0.09
CA LEU A 131 -4.14 -0.05 -0.88
C LEU A 131 -5.12 -1.08 -0.29
N ASP A 132 -4.96 -1.48 0.97
CA ASP A 132 -5.93 -2.35 1.68
C ASP A 132 -7.29 -1.66 1.81
N ALA A 133 -7.30 -0.38 2.18
CA ALA A 133 -8.52 0.42 2.26
C ALA A 133 -9.18 0.60 0.87
N TYR A 134 -8.38 0.85 -0.17
CA TYR A 134 -8.85 0.93 -1.56
C TYR A 134 -9.47 -0.40 -2.01
N ASP A 135 -8.78 -1.52 -1.78
CA ASP A 135 -9.23 -2.86 -2.19
C ASP A 135 -10.59 -3.20 -1.56
N GLN A 136 -10.75 -2.88 -0.26
CA GLN A 136 -12.04 -3.03 0.42
C GLN A 136 -13.14 -2.14 -0.15
N ASP A 137 -12.83 -0.88 -0.47
CA ASP A 137 -13.81 0.03 -1.06
C ASP A 137 -14.32 -0.48 -2.41
N VAL A 138 -13.41 -0.98 -3.25
CA VAL A 138 -13.77 -1.56 -4.55
C VAL A 138 -14.63 -2.82 -4.37
N ILE A 139 -14.25 -3.73 -3.46
CA ILE A 139 -15.03 -4.95 -3.15
C ILE A 139 -16.43 -4.58 -2.65
N ASN A 140 -16.54 -3.63 -1.73
CA ASN A 140 -17.82 -3.19 -1.18
C ASN A 140 -18.69 -2.56 -2.25
N ARG A 141 -18.17 -1.64 -3.07
CA ARG A 141 -18.92 -1.02 -4.18
C ARG A 141 -19.40 -2.06 -5.18
N ALA A 142 -18.57 -3.04 -5.53
CA ALA A 142 -18.94 -4.14 -6.42
C ALA A 142 -20.08 -5.00 -5.81
N ALA A 143 -20.00 -5.32 -4.52
CA ALA A 143 -21.05 -6.07 -3.81
C ALA A 143 -22.39 -5.31 -3.76
N PHE A 144 -22.35 -3.98 -3.64
CA PHE A 144 -23.54 -3.11 -3.63
C PHE A 144 -23.97 -2.63 -5.01
N GLN A 145 -23.41 -3.17 -6.11
CA GLN A 145 -23.70 -2.78 -7.49
C GLN A 145 -23.56 -1.26 -7.75
N THR A 146 -22.69 -0.61 -7.00
CA THR A 146 -22.39 0.81 -7.19
C THR A 146 -21.40 0.94 -8.34
N ALA A 147 -21.67 1.82 -9.30
CA ALA A 147 -20.79 2.03 -10.43
C ALA A 147 -19.39 2.47 -9.96
N LEU A 148 -18.37 1.76 -10.43
CA LEU A 148 -16.98 2.15 -10.28
C LEU A 148 -16.64 3.03 -11.48
N ASN A 149 -16.40 4.32 -11.24
CA ASN A 149 -15.99 5.24 -12.29
C ASN A 149 -14.46 5.14 -12.44
N GLY A 150 -13.98 4.80 -13.64
CA GLY A 150 -12.54 4.75 -13.96
C GLY A 150 -11.93 3.35 -14.04
N GLU A 151 -10.67 3.29 -14.49
CA GLU A 151 -9.88 2.07 -14.52
C GLU A 151 -9.41 1.73 -13.10
N GLN A 152 -9.56 0.47 -12.70
CA GLN A 152 -9.19 0.01 -11.36
C GLN A 152 -7.75 -0.48 -11.35
N LEU A 153 -7.08 -0.32 -10.20
CA LEU A 153 -5.76 -0.91 -10.01
C LEU A 153 -5.82 -2.43 -10.18
N PRO A 154 -4.82 -3.06 -10.81
CA PRO A 154 -4.83 -4.49 -11.13
C PRO A 154 -4.64 -5.41 -9.90
N ILE A 155 -4.87 -4.93 -8.68
CA ILE A 155 -4.72 -5.65 -7.40
C ILE A 155 -5.67 -6.85 -7.31
N LEU A 156 -6.91 -6.67 -7.76
CA LEU A 156 -7.99 -7.66 -7.67
C LEU A 156 -7.85 -8.82 -8.67
N LYS A 157 -7.04 -8.66 -9.72
CA LYS A 157 -6.84 -9.70 -10.74
C LYS A 157 -6.03 -10.88 -10.20
N LEU A 158 -5.19 -10.63 -9.19
CA LEU A 158 -4.41 -11.64 -8.51
C LEU A 158 -5.23 -12.24 -7.36
N SER A 159 -5.87 -13.38 -7.64
CA SER A 159 -6.52 -14.25 -6.66
C SER A 159 -5.48 -14.97 -5.76
N GLY A 160 -4.57 -14.22 -5.15
CA GLY A 160 -3.34 -14.72 -4.56
C GLY A 160 -3.07 -14.27 -3.13
N THR A 161 -2.41 -15.13 -2.38
CA THR A 161 -1.81 -14.86 -1.08
C THR A 161 -0.63 -13.88 -1.23
N GLY A 162 -0.85 -12.63 -0.85
CA GLY A 162 0.14 -11.54 -0.87
C GLY A 162 -0.46 -10.22 -0.40
N TRP A 163 0.38 -9.29 0.07
CA TRP A 163 -0.07 -7.96 0.49
C TRP A 163 -0.56 -7.15 -0.73
N PRO A 164 -1.60 -6.29 -0.62
CA PRO A 164 -2.04 -5.42 -1.71
C PRO A 164 -0.90 -4.72 -2.47
N PHE A 165 0.11 -4.20 -1.76
CA PHE A 165 1.29 -3.60 -2.35
C PHE A 165 2.08 -4.56 -3.26
N GLU A 166 2.36 -5.76 -2.76
CA GLU A 166 3.10 -6.78 -3.52
C GLU A 166 2.30 -7.27 -4.73
N ARG A 167 0.98 -7.44 -4.58
CA ARG A 167 0.10 -7.81 -5.69
C ARG A 167 0.13 -6.75 -6.78
N LEU A 168 0.02 -5.48 -6.42
CA LEU A 168 0.09 -4.38 -7.38
C LEU A 168 1.42 -4.37 -8.13
N ALA A 169 2.53 -4.44 -7.39
CA ALA A 169 3.86 -4.49 -7.96
C ALA A 169 4.04 -5.68 -8.90
N PHE A 170 3.52 -6.86 -8.53
CA PHE A 170 3.62 -8.07 -9.37
C PHE A 170 2.78 -7.99 -10.64
N SER A 171 1.58 -7.39 -10.60
CA SER A 171 0.79 -7.16 -11.82
C SER A 171 1.52 -6.24 -12.80
N TYR A 172 2.21 -5.21 -12.30
CA TYR A 172 3.03 -4.34 -13.14
C TYR A 172 4.30 -5.03 -13.65
N TYR A 173 4.93 -5.88 -12.85
CA TYR A 173 6.01 -6.77 -13.30
C TYR A 173 5.56 -7.67 -14.46
N GLU A 174 4.42 -8.35 -14.32
CA GLU A 174 3.87 -9.21 -15.37
C GLU A 174 3.62 -8.41 -16.66
N ARG A 175 3.03 -7.21 -16.54
CA ARG A 175 2.81 -6.32 -17.67
C ARG A 175 4.13 -5.96 -18.35
N PHE A 176 5.14 -5.54 -17.60
CA PHE A 176 6.40 -5.10 -18.18
C PHE A 176 7.19 -6.26 -18.80
N CYS A 177 7.15 -7.45 -18.21
CA CYS A 177 7.71 -8.65 -18.83
C CYS A 177 7.08 -8.92 -20.20
N VAL A 178 5.75 -8.80 -20.33
CA VAL A 178 5.06 -8.93 -21.62
C VAL A 178 5.50 -7.86 -22.61
N GLU A 179 5.66 -6.60 -22.17
CA GLU A 179 6.16 -5.51 -23.01
C GLU A 179 7.61 -5.74 -23.50
N LEU A 180 8.41 -6.49 -22.74
CA LEU A 180 9.77 -6.90 -23.11
C LEU A 180 9.83 -8.22 -23.90
N ASP A 181 8.69 -8.81 -24.30
CA ASP A 181 8.60 -10.15 -24.90
C ASP A 181 9.24 -11.26 -24.04
N GLN A 182 9.17 -11.12 -22.70
CA GLN A 182 9.67 -12.08 -21.72
C GLN A 182 8.53 -12.78 -20.98
N GLU A 183 8.74 -14.05 -20.62
CA GLU A 183 7.82 -14.77 -19.74
C GLU A 183 8.10 -14.39 -18.28
N PRO A 184 7.10 -13.83 -17.55
CA PRO A 184 7.28 -13.43 -16.15
C PRO A 184 7.57 -14.65 -15.27
N ASP A 185 8.31 -14.41 -14.19
CA ASP A 185 8.49 -15.42 -13.14
C ASP A 185 7.13 -15.77 -12.52
N ALA A 186 6.96 -17.01 -12.06
CA ALA A 186 5.77 -17.39 -11.31
C ALA A 186 5.68 -16.61 -9.98
N ALA A 187 4.48 -16.21 -9.57
CA ALA A 187 4.25 -15.47 -8.33
C ALA A 187 4.86 -16.20 -7.11
N PRO A 188 5.85 -15.59 -6.42
CA PRO A 188 6.49 -16.25 -5.28
C PRO A 188 5.53 -16.38 -4.09
N GLN A 189 5.76 -17.40 -3.27
CA GLN A 189 4.96 -17.70 -2.06
C GLN A 189 5.90 -17.99 -0.88
N PRO A 190 6.11 -17.03 0.05
CA PRO A 190 5.57 -15.66 0.10
C PRO A 190 6.15 -14.74 -1.00
N MET A 191 5.45 -13.65 -1.35
CA MET A 191 5.87 -12.73 -2.43
C MET A 191 7.15 -11.95 -2.07
N SER A 192 7.32 -11.59 -0.80
CA SER A 192 8.56 -11.03 -0.24
C SER A 192 8.76 -11.40 1.24
N ALA A 193 9.87 -10.95 1.83
CA ALA A 193 10.14 -11.03 3.26
C ALA A 193 9.76 -9.74 4.04
N LEU A 194 9.11 -8.76 3.39
CA LEU A 194 8.76 -7.50 4.02
C LEU A 194 7.67 -7.69 5.08
N ASP A 195 7.86 -6.99 6.20
CA ASP A 195 6.88 -6.94 7.29
C ASP A 195 6.04 -5.65 7.18
N PHE A 196 4.89 -5.74 6.51
CA PHE A 196 3.94 -4.64 6.35
C PHE A 196 3.21 -4.24 7.66
N ASN A 197 3.45 -4.97 8.75
CA ASN A 197 3.02 -4.55 10.09
C ASN A 197 4.04 -3.68 10.81
N ARG A 198 5.22 -3.50 10.22
CA ARG A 198 6.25 -2.65 10.81
C ARG A 198 5.86 -1.18 10.68
N ALA A 199 5.82 -0.48 11.81
CA ALA A 199 5.43 0.93 11.86
C ALA A 199 6.55 1.90 11.45
N GLY A 200 7.79 1.47 11.23
CA GLY A 200 8.90 2.38 10.93
C GLY A 200 10.09 1.68 10.28
N HIS A 201 10.93 2.46 9.61
CA HIS A 201 12.05 1.94 8.84
C HIS A 201 13.07 1.17 9.73
N PRO A 202 13.74 0.11 9.23
CA PRO A 202 14.86 -0.52 9.92
C PRO A 202 15.94 0.41 10.47
N ASN A 203 16.14 1.58 9.88
CA ASN A 203 17.21 2.50 10.27
C ASN A 203 16.73 3.77 10.99
N VAL A 204 16.06 3.63 12.14
CA VAL A 204 16.04 4.74 13.13
C VAL A 204 17.32 4.74 13.99
N TYR A 205 18.06 3.62 13.98
CA TYR A 205 19.42 3.51 14.49
C TYR A 205 20.29 2.76 13.47
N ARG A 206 20.71 3.43 12.39
CA ARG A 206 22.07 3.15 11.91
C ARG A 206 22.96 3.75 12.99
N GLU A 207 23.24 2.96 14.02
CA GLU A 207 24.42 3.18 14.85
C GLU A 207 25.58 3.40 13.90
N ASP A 208 26.34 4.46 14.18
CA ASP A 208 27.64 4.72 13.60
C ASP A 208 28.40 3.39 13.48
N ALA A 209 28.51 2.86 12.26
CA ALA A 209 29.38 1.74 11.98
C ALA A 209 30.81 2.29 12.04
N ALA A 210 31.36 2.24 13.25
CA ALA A 210 32.79 2.28 13.53
C ALA A 210 33.51 1.08 12.94
#